data_AF-A0A939KHY7-F1
#
_entry.id   AF-A0A939KHY7-F1
#
_cell.length_a   1.000
_cell.length_b   1.000
_cell.length_c   1.000
_cell.angle_alpha   90.00
_cell.angle_beta   90.00
_cell.angle_gamma   90.00
#
_symmetry.space_group_name_H-M   'P 1'
#
loop_
_entity.id
_entity.type
_entity.pdbx_description
1 polymer ?
#
loop_
_entity_poly.entity_id
_entity_poly.type
_entity_poly.pdbx_seq_one_letter_code
_entity_poly.pdbx_strand_id
1 'polypeptide(L)'
;MKLIRQSILLLGISATGEFMNKVLHVPLPGSVLGLLLLLSLLLSGLVRVKMIEDLTGFLMNHLAVFFVPAGVGLITVAGILKSSWAILLGISVVSSVIVMSVTAVVVQVIRRRKS
;
A
#
# COMPACT_ATOMS: atom_id res chain seq x y z
N MET A 1 16.97 -18.20 -10.82
CA MET A 1 17.79 -17.53 -9.77
C MET A 1 17.51 -16.03 -9.63
N LYS A 2 17.15 -15.30 -10.69
CA LYS A 2 16.84 -13.86 -10.60
C LYS A 2 15.70 -13.57 -9.61
N LEU A 3 14.54 -14.25 -9.72
CA LEU A 3 13.40 -14.07 -8.80
C LEU A 3 13.81 -14.17 -7.32
N ILE A 4 14.55 -15.21 -6.93
CA ILE A 4 14.98 -15.42 -5.54
C ILE A 4 15.81 -14.23 -5.03
N ARG A 5 16.73 -13.72 -5.86
CA ARG A 5 17.54 -12.54 -5.50
C ARG A 5 16.67 -11.30 -5.32
N GLN A 6 15.69 -11.10 -6.18
CA GLN A 6 14.74 -9.98 -6.07
C GLN A 6 13.84 -10.14 -4.84
N SER A 7 13.48 -11.37 -4.48
CA SER A 7 12.65 -11.68 -3.30
C SER A 7 13.41 -11.34 -2.02
N ILE A 8 14.67 -11.76 -1.94
CA ILE A 8 15.53 -11.46 -0.80
C ILE A 8 15.72 -9.95 -0.66
N LEU A 9 15.90 -9.22 -1.77
CA LEU A 9 16.03 -7.76 -1.75
C LEU A 9 14.76 -7.09 -1.20
N LEU A 10 13.58 -7.43 -1.75
CA LEU A 10 12.30 -6.84 -1.34
C LEU A 10 11.92 -7.21 0.10
N LEU A 11 12.12 -8.47 0.50
CA LEU A 11 11.90 -8.92 1.86
C LEU A 11 12.88 -8.27 2.84
N GLY A 12 14.16 -8.11 2.46
CA GLY A 12 15.16 -7.43 3.27
C GLY A 12 14.80 -5.96 3.54
N ILE A 13 14.33 -5.24 2.51
CA ILE A 13 13.87 -3.86 2.66
C ILE A 13 12.62 -3.79 3.54
N SER A 14 11.67 -4.70 3.34
CA SER A 14 10.44 -4.75 4.13
C SER A 14 10.72 -5.08 5.61
N ALA A 15 11.62 -6.04 5.87
CA ALA A 15 12.06 -6.39 7.22
C ALA A 15 12.82 -5.24 7.90
N THR A 16 13.60 -4.47 7.13
CA THR A 16 14.27 -3.26 7.63
C THR A 16 13.24 -2.19 8.00
N GLY A 17 12.19 -1.99 7.19
CA GLY A 17 11.07 -1.09 7.52
C GLY A 17 10.34 -1.49 8.81
N GLU A 18 10.11 -2.80 9.00
CA GLU A 18 9.52 -3.35 10.23
C GLU A 18 10.45 -3.15 11.45
N PHE A 19 11.75 -3.37 11.27
CA PHE A 19 12.74 -3.13 12.31
C PHE A 19 12.80 -1.64 12.69
N MET A 20 12.77 -0.75 11.71
CA MET A 20 12.71 0.71 11.95
C MET A 20 11.45 1.12 12.69
N ASN A 21 10.29 0.53 12.37
CA ASN A 21 9.06 0.79 13.12
C ASN A 21 9.22 0.43 14.61
N LYS A 22 9.78 -0.75 14.90
CA LYS A 22 10.02 -1.22 16.27
C LYS A 22 10.99 -0.35 17.07
N VAL A 23 11.98 0.25 16.41
CA VAL A 23 12.97 1.11 17.07
C VAL A 23 12.45 2.54 17.23
N LEU A 24 11.96 3.16 16.15
CA LEU A 24 11.52 4.56 16.16
C LEU A 24 10.12 4.76 16.77
N HIS A 25 9.32 3.71 16.98
CA HIS A 25 7.94 3.78 17.50
C HIS A 25 7.04 4.77 16.73
N VAL A 26 7.22 4.82 15.41
CA VAL A 26 6.44 5.72 14.53
C VAL A 26 5.01 5.16 14.41
N PRO A 27 3.95 6.00 14.37
CA PRO A 27 2.57 5.53 14.18
C PRO A 27 2.28 4.90 12.80
N LEU A 28 3.30 4.74 11.96
CA LEU A 28 3.21 4.17 10.62
C LEU A 28 3.52 2.67 10.67
N PRO A 29 2.70 1.80 10.05
CA PRO A 29 3.04 0.38 9.92
C PRO A 29 4.42 0.18 9.29
N GLY A 30 5.17 -0.84 9.72
CA GLY A 30 6.51 -1.10 9.20
C GLY A 30 6.56 -1.35 7.69
N SER A 31 5.48 -1.92 7.13
CA SER A 31 5.30 -2.06 5.67
C SER A 31 5.30 -0.71 4.92
N VAL A 32 4.72 0.34 5.50
CA VAL A 32 4.72 1.70 4.92
C VAL A 32 6.12 2.30 5.02
N LEU A 33 6.85 2.09 6.12
CA LEU A 33 8.24 2.52 6.23
C LEU A 33 9.14 1.80 5.22
N GLY A 34 8.92 0.50 5.00
CA GLY A 34 9.62 -0.27 3.97
C GLY A 34 9.38 0.27 2.56
N LEU A 35 8.16 0.72 2.25
CA LEU A 35 7.83 1.39 0.99
C LEU A 35 8.59 2.71 0.84
N LEU A 36 8.62 3.55 1.88
CA LEU A 36 9.36 4.82 1.87
C LEU A 36 10.88 4.60 1.74
N LEU A 37 11.41 3.56 2.37
CA LEU A 37 12.81 3.16 2.25
C LEU A 37 13.11 2.72 0.82
N LEU A 38 12.28 1.83 0.26
CA LEU A 38 12.40 1.38 -1.13
C LEU A 38 12.38 2.58 -2.08
N LEU A 39 11.41 3.50 -1.91
CA LEU A 39 11.31 4.72 -2.69
C LEU A 39 12.59 5.56 -2.60
N SER A 40 13.14 5.74 -1.40
CA SER A 40 14.38 6.49 -1.18
C SER A 40 15.58 5.82 -1.88
N LEU A 41 15.65 4.48 -1.87
CA LEU A 41 16.67 3.69 -2.56
C LEU A 41 16.56 3.78 -4.08
N LEU A 42 15.34 3.85 -4.61
CA LEU A 42 15.06 4.08 -6.02
C LEU A 42 15.46 5.50 -6.46
N LEU A 43 15.10 6.52 -5.66
CA LEU A 43 15.48 7.90 -5.94
C LEU A 43 17.00 8.12 -5.87
N SER A 44 17.68 7.45 -4.94
CA SER A 44 19.13 7.51 -4.80
C SER A 44 19.89 6.72 -5.88
N GLY A 45 19.20 5.94 -6.71
CA GLY A 45 19.80 5.13 -7.78
C GLY A 45 20.53 3.88 -7.31
N LEU A 46 20.57 3.60 -6.00
CA LEU A 46 21.16 2.38 -5.43
C LEU A 46 20.40 1.13 -5.89
N VAL A 47 19.07 1.24 -6.00
CA VAL A 47 18.21 0.18 -6.54
C VAL A 47 17.58 0.67 -7.84
N ARG A 48 17.84 -0.05 -8.93
CA ARG A 48 17.18 0.20 -10.22
C ARG A 48 15.88 -0.59 -10.30
N VAL A 49 14.86 -0.03 -10.96
CA VAL A 49 13.56 -0.72 -11.19
C VAL A 49 13.75 -2.13 -11.76
N LYS A 50 14.66 -2.27 -12.73
CA LYS A 50 15.04 -3.56 -13.34
C LYS A 50 15.51 -4.62 -12.34
N MET A 51 15.96 -4.23 -11.14
CA MET A 51 16.37 -5.17 -10.09
C MET A 51 15.20 -5.77 -9.32
N ILE A 52 13.97 -5.28 -9.47
CA ILE A 52 12.77 -5.78 -8.76
C ILE A 52 11.59 -6.08 -9.70
N GLU A 53 11.70 -5.69 -10.97
CA GLU A 53 10.61 -5.72 -11.95
C GLU A 53 10.05 -7.14 -12.21
N ASP A 54 10.91 -8.16 -12.39
CA ASP A 54 10.41 -9.51 -12.71
C ASP A 54 9.58 -10.10 -11.56
N LEU A 55 10.07 -9.97 -10.32
CA LEU A 55 9.36 -10.46 -9.14
C LEU A 55 8.09 -9.65 -8.86
N THR A 56 8.17 -8.32 -8.92
CA THR A 56 6.99 -7.48 -8.66
C THR A 56 5.92 -7.71 -9.72
N GLY A 57 6.30 -7.87 -10.99
CA GLY A 57 5.39 -8.27 -12.07
C GLY A 57 4.76 -9.64 -11.83
N PHE A 58 5.56 -10.64 -11.42
CA PHE A 58 5.04 -11.97 -11.05
C PHE A 58 4.04 -11.89 -9.89
N LEU A 59 4.37 -11.14 -8.83
CA LEU A 59 3.51 -10.97 -7.66
C LEU A 59 2.20 -10.25 -8.03
N MET A 60 2.28 -9.23 -8.91
CA MET A 60 1.12 -8.48 -9.40
C MET A 60 0.20 -9.36 -10.25
N ASN A 61 0.77 -10.22 -11.10
CA ASN A 61 0.00 -11.17 -11.92
C ASN A 61 -0.75 -12.20 -11.06
N HIS A 62 -0.22 -12.53 -9.87
CA HIS A 62 -0.84 -13.45 -8.92
C HIS A 62 -1.47 -12.74 -7.71
N LEU A 63 -1.73 -11.43 -7.81
CA LEU A 63 -2.20 -10.61 -6.68
C LEU A 63 -3.51 -11.13 -6.08
N ALA A 64 -4.41 -11.64 -6.92
CA ALA A 64 -5.69 -12.22 -6.50
C ALA A 64 -5.52 -13.34 -5.46
N VAL A 65 -4.50 -14.19 -5.59
CA VAL A 65 -4.23 -15.29 -4.65
C VAL A 65 -3.88 -14.75 -3.26
N PHE A 66 -3.17 -13.63 -3.17
CA PHE A 66 -2.84 -12.97 -1.90
C PHE A 66 -4.04 -12.27 -1.24
N PHE A 67 -5.07 -11.94 -2.01
CA PHE A 67 -6.32 -11.40 -1.47
C PHE A 67 -7.26 -12.48 -0.91
N VAL A 68 -7.11 -13.75 -1.30
CA VAL A 68 -7.97 -14.84 -0.81
C VAL A 68 -7.93 -14.96 0.73
N PRO A 69 -6.77 -14.99 1.41
CA PRO A 69 -6.71 -15.04 2.87
C PRO A 69 -7.39 -13.83 3.54
N ALA A 70 -7.19 -12.63 2.99
CA ALA A 70 -7.83 -11.42 3.50
C ALA A 70 -9.38 -11.51 3.35
N GLY A 71 -9.86 -12.01 2.22
CA GLY A 71 -11.29 -12.23 1.98
C GLY A 71 -11.89 -13.29 2.91
N VAL A 72 -11.22 -14.42 3.11
CA VAL A 72 -11.67 -15.45 4.07
C VAL A 72 -11.70 -14.91 5.50
N GLY A 73 -10.73 -14.07 5.88
CA GLY A 73 -10.75 -13.35 7.15
C GLY A 73 -11.99 -12.49 7.32
N LEU A 74 -12.44 -11.80 6.27
CA LEU A 74 -13.68 -11.02 6.31
C LEU A 74 -14.95 -11.87 6.47
N ILE A 75 -14.95 -13.11 5.97
CA ILE A 75 -16.09 -14.02 6.15
C ILE A 75 -16.30 -14.36 7.63
N THR A 76 -15.22 -14.43 8.42
CA THR A 76 -15.33 -14.69 9.88
C THR A 76 -16.09 -13.59 10.62
N VAL A 77 -16.06 -12.35 10.12
CA VAL A 77 -16.81 -11.20 10.64
C VAL A 77 -18.05 -10.87 9.81
N ALA A 78 -18.49 -11.79 8.93
CA ALA A 78 -19.62 -11.56 8.03
C ALA A 78 -20.93 -11.25 8.76
N GLY A 79 -21.11 -11.72 10.00
CA GLY A 79 -22.28 -11.39 10.82
C GLY A 79 -22.38 -9.89 11.13
N ILE A 80 -21.26 -9.26 11.49
CA ILE A 80 -21.17 -7.81 11.75
C ILE A 80 -21.36 -7.03 10.43
N LEU A 81 -20.78 -7.55 9.35
CA LEU A 81 -20.96 -6.98 8.02
C LEU A 81 -22.43 -6.99 7.61
N LYS A 82 -23.17 -8.09 7.83
CA LYS A 82 -24.60 -8.20 7.51
C LYS A 82 -25.49 -7.29 8.35
N SER A 83 -25.16 -7.02 9.62
CA SER A 83 -25.97 -6.13 10.45
C SER A 83 -25.80 -4.66 10.06
N SER A 84 -24.61 -4.28 9.58
CA SER A 84 -24.24 -2.88 9.33
C SER A 84 -23.96 -2.57 7.85
N TRP A 85 -24.31 -3.46 6.93
CA TRP A 85 -23.93 -3.37 5.50
C TRP A 85 -24.36 -2.05 4.85
N ALA A 86 -25.56 -1.57 5.15
CA ALA A 86 -26.08 -0.32 4.60
C ALA A 86 -25.30 0.90 5.11
N ILE A 87 -24.95 0.93 6.39
CA ILE A 87 -24.13 2.00 7.00
C ILE A 87 -22.71 1.96 6.45
N LEU A 88 -22.11 0.77 6.33
CA LEU A 88 -20.78 0.57 5.79
C LEU A 88 -20.68 1.00 4.32
N LEU A 89 -21.67 0.67 3.50
CA LEU A 89 -21.73 1.13 2.10
C LEU A 89 -21.92 2.64 2.03
N GLY A 90 -22.85 3.19 2.81
CA GLY A 90 -23.10 4.62 2.88
C GLY A 90 -21.84 5.40 3.22
N ILE A 91 -21.16 5.02 4.30
CA ILE A 91 -19.94 5.73 4.73
C ILE A 91 -18.78 5.54 3.75
N SER A 92 -18.66 4.37 3.11
CA SER A 92 -17.62 4.12 2.09
C SER A 92 -17.80 5.00 0.85
N VAL A 93 -19.02 5.11 0.34
CA VAL A 93 -19.35 5.94 -0.82
C VAL A 93 -19.18 7.41 -0.47
N VAL A 94 -19.77 7.86 0.64
CA VAL A 94 -19.72 9.26 1.06
C VAL A 94 -18.27 9.70 1.33
N SER A 95 -17.50 8.91 2.07
CA SER A 95 -16.09 9.24 2.33
C SER A 95 -15.25 9.27 1.05
N SER A 96 -15.47 8.34 0.12
CA SER A 96 -14.76 8.33 -1.17
C SER A 96 -15.07 9.58 -2.00
N VAL A 97 -16.34 9.96 -2.09
CA VAL A 97 -16.77 11.18 -2.81
C VAL A 97 -16.17 12.43 -2.15
N ILE A 98 -16.18 12.50 -0.81
CA ILE A 98 -15.58 13.62 -0.07
C ILE A 98 -14.07 13.70 -0.35
N VAL A 99 -13.33 12.59 -0.20
CA VAL A 99 -11.88 12.55 -0.43
C VAL A 99 -11.53 12.95 -1.85
N MET A 100 -12.25 12.43 -2.85
CA MET A 100 -12.05 12.80 -4.26
C MET A 100 -12.35 14.29 -4.50
N SER A 101 -13.44 14.80 -3.95
CA SER A 101 -13.86 16.21 -4.13
C SER A 101 -12.86 17.18 -3.49
N VAL A 102 -12.47 16.91 -2.24
CA VAL A 102 -11.48 17.73 -1.52
C VAL A 102 -10.14 17.71 -2.25
N THR A 103 -9.68 16.53 -2.69
CA THR A 103 -8.44 16.41 -3.48
C THR A 103 -8.53 17.23 -4.77
N ALA A 104 -9.65 17.14 -5.50
CA ALA A 104 -9.87 17.90 -6.72
C ALA A 104 -9.84 19.42 -6.48
N VAL A 105 -10.53 19.91 -5.44
CA VAL A 105 -10.54 21.34 -5.07
C VAL A 105 -9.14 21.82 -4.67
N VAL A 106 -8.42 21.06 -3.83
CA VAL A 106 -7.06 21.42 -3.41
C VAL A 106 -6.12 21.54 -4.61
N VAL A 107 -6.16 20.56 -5.52
CA VAL A 107 -5.36 20.58 -6.76
C VAL A 107 -5.75 21.77 -7.64
N GLN A 108 -7.05 22.06 -7.79
CA GLN A 108 -7.54 23.17 -8.59
C GLN A 108 -7.12 24.54 -8.02
N VAL A 109 -7.15 24.70 -6.69
CA VAL A 109 -6.69 25.91 -6.00
C VAL A 109 -5.19 26.12 -6.21
N ILE A 110 -4.37 25.08 -6.01
CA ILE A 110 -2.92 25.17 -6.21
C ILE A 110 -2.60 25.51 -7.67
N ARG A 111 -3.30 24.89 -8.63
CA ARG A 111 -3.10 25.18 -10.06
C ARG A 111 -3.49 26.61 -10.44
N ARG A 112 -4.58 27.14 -9.88
CA ARG A 112 -5.02 28.52 -10.10
C ARG A 112 -4.08 29.57 -9.50
N ARG A 113 -3.35 29.25 -8.43
CA ARG A 113 -2.33 30.17 -7.87
C ARG A 113 -1.03 30.24 -8.67
N LYS A 114 -0.81 29.28 -9.58
CA LYS A 114 0.41 29.19 -10.39
C LYS A 114 0.23 29.76 -11.81
N SER A 115 -0.96 30.30 -12.12
CA SER A 115 -1.29 31.06 -13.33
C SER A 115 -1.58 32.50 -12.96
#